data_AF-A0A067DEJ8-F1
#
_entry.id   AF-A0A067DEJ8-F1
#
_cell.length_a   1.000
_cell.length_b   1.000
_cell.length_c   1.000
_cell.angle_alpha   90.00
_cell.angle_beta   90.00
_cell.angle_gamma   90.00
#
_symmetry.space_group_name_H-M   'P 1'
#
loop_
_entity.id
_entity.type
_entity.pdbx_description
1 polymer ?
#
loop_
_entity_poly.entity_id
_entity_poly.type
_entity_poly.pdbx_seq_one_letter_code
_entity_poly.pdbx_strand_id
1 'polypeptide(L)'
;VAIFLIQRNRHALIGRAMDDHDMEKILHFLKNDPVVDALYDCKSEVIGPGFFRFKAEIDFNGVMVVQNYLKRTGREAWAKQFHEAAKEKDDTALLKIMSNYGEEVVTALGTEVDRLEKEIQDLVPGIRHVDIEAHNPVDVPSS
;
A
#
# COMPACT_ATOMS: atom_id res chain seq x y z
N VAL A 1 -2.82 9.10 17.62
CA VAL A 1 -3.53 10.14 16.84
C VAL A 1 -2.67 10.39 15.62
N ALA A 2 -3.08 9.92 14.44
CA ALA A 2 -2.34 10.14 13.19
C ALA A 2 -2.69 11.53 12.64
N ILE A 3 -1.68 12.29 12.22
CA ILE A 3 -1.82 13.61 11.63
C ILE A 3 -1.90 13.39 10.11
N PHE A 4 -3.07 13.64 9.51
CA PHE A 4 -3.26 13.51 8.07
C PHE A 4 -2.76 14.77 7.34
N LEU A 5 -1.65 14.67 6.61
CA LEU A 5 -1.21 15.71 5.68
C LEU A 5 -1.67 15.38 4.26
N ILE A 6 -2.91 15.75 3.94
CA ILE A 6 -3.39 15.73 2.55
C ILE A 6 -2.87 17.00 1.86
N GLN A 7 -1.75 16.93 1.17
CA GLN A 7 -1.32 18.01 0.28
C GLN A 7 -2.16 18.00 -1.00
N ARG A 8 -3.21 18.82 -1.03
CA ARG A 8 -4.00 19.04 -2.25
C ARG A 8 -3.36 20.12 -3.11
N ASN A 9 -2.66 19.73 -4.17
CA ASN A 9 -2.23 20.68 -5.21
C ASN A 9 -3.45 21.17 -6.00
N ARG A 10 -4.08 22.25 -5.51
CA ARG A 10 -5.33 22.77 -6.10
C ARG A 10 -5.11 23.77 -7.24
N HIS A 11 -3.94 24.39 -7.42
CA HIS A 11 -3.82 25.64 -8.21
C HIS A 11 -2.58 25.80 -9.11
N ALA A 12 -2.01 24.74 -9.71
CA ALA A 12 -0.84 24.90 -10.58
C ALA A 12 -0.91 24.28 -11.99
N LEU A 13 -2.02 23.73 -12.45
CA LEU A 13 -2.09 23.16 -13.80
C LEU A 13 -3.30 23.70 -14.56
N ILE A 14 -3.01 24.59 -15.49
CA ILE A 14 -3.94 25.04 -16.53
C ILE A 14 -4.30 23.80 -17.37
N GLY A 15 -5.43 23.19 -17.01
CA GLY A 15 -6.05 22.02 -17.63
C GLY A 15 -5.51 20.67 -17.13
N ARG A 16 -6.39 19.65 -17.07
CA ARG A 16 -6.06 18.20 -17.07
C ARG A 16 -5.88 17.44 -15.73
N ALA A 17 -6.72 17.68 -14.73
CA ALA A 17 -6.94 16.71 -13.63
C ALA A 17 -8.23 15.90 -13.88
N MET A 18 -8.34 14.72 -13.26
CA MET A 18 -9.61 13.98 -13.15
C MET A 18 -10.65 14.84 -12.40
N ASP A 19 -11.94 14.64 -12.66
CA ASP A 19 -12.96 15.37 -11.93
C ASP A 19 -12.97 15.01 -10.43
N ASP A 20 -13.48 15.95 -9.62
CA ASP A 20 -13.45 15.85 -8.17
C ASP A 20 -14.26 14.65 -7.66
N HIS A 21 -15.31 14.24 -8.37
CA HIS A 21 -16.18 13.15 -7.94
C HIS A 21 -15.46 11.79 -8.04
N ASP A 22 -14.79 11.54 -9.16
CA ASP A 22 -14.00 10.31 -9.31
C ASP A 22 -12.77 10.30 -8.40
N MET A 23 -12.12 11.45 -8.19
CA MET A 23 -11.03 11.57 -7.22
C MET A 23 -11.52 11.28 -5.78
N GLU A 24 -12.68 11.79 -5.38
CA GLU A 24 -13.25 11.53 -4.06
C GLU A 24 -13.59 10.05 -3.84
N LYS A 25 -14.06 9.33 -4.87
CA LYS A 25 -14.29 7.87 -4.78
C LYS A 25 -13.00 7.13 -4.44
N ILE A 26 -11.91 7.43 -5.16
CA ILE A 26 -10.60 6.79 -4.95
C ILE A 26 -10.09 7.09 -3.55
N LEU A 27 -10.13 8.35 -3.14
CA LEU A 27 -9.68 8.77 -1.81
C LEU A 27 -10.53 8.14 -0.70
N HIS A 28 -11.84 8.02 -0.89
CA HIS A 28 -12.72 7.37 0.06
C HIS A 28 -12.41 5.87 0.15
N PHE A 29 -12.26 5.20 -0.97
CA PHE A 29 -11.86 3.79 -1.02
C PHE A 29 -10.57 3.55 -0.26
N LEU A 30 -9.49 4.26 -0.64
CA LEU A 30 -8.18 4.09 -0.03
C LEU A 30 -8.19 4.39 1.48
N LYS A 31 -8.88 5.45 1.93
CA LYS A 31 -8.96 5.78 3.37
C LYS A 31 -9.71 4.76 4.23
N ASN A 32 -10.57 3.96 3.61
CA ASN A 32 -11.34 2.94 4.32
C ASN A 32 -10.75 1.54 4.14
N ASP A 33 -9.70 1.39 3.34
CA ASP A 33 -9.03 0.12 3.18
C ASP A 33 -8.14 -0.17 4.41
N PRO A 34 -8.28 -1.33 5.06
CA PRO A 34 -7.54 -1.63 6.28
C PRO A 34 -6.02 -1.73 6.10
N VAL A 35 -5.50 -1.89 4.89
CA VAL A 35 -4.04 -1.93 4.66
C VAL A 35 -3.42 -0.53 4.53
N VAL A 36 -4.24 0.53 4.54
CA VAL A 36 -3.81 1.92 4.40
C VAL A 36 -3.90 2.64 5.75
N ASP A 37 -2.76 3.01 6.33
CA ASP A 37 -2.72 3.82 7.56
C ASP A 37 -2.83 5.32 7.23
N ALA A 38 -2.16 5.78 6.17
CA ALA A 38 -2.22 7.16 5.70
C ALA A 38 -1.98 7.29 4.20
N LEU A 39 -2.45 8.40 3.63
CA LEU A 39 -2.34 8.74 2.22
C LEU A 39 -1.64 10.08 2.05
N TYR A 40 -0.68 10.11 1.13
CA TYR A 40 0.11 11.27 0.76
C TYR A 40 0.19 11.40 -0.76
N ASP A 41 0.58 12.59 -1.19
CA ASP A 41 0.84 12.96 -2.59
C ASP A 41 -0.13 12.41 -3.65
N CYS A 42 -1.43 12.38 -3.35
CA CYS A 42 -2.43 11.86 -4.27
C CYS A 42 -2.64 12.83 -5.44
N LYS A 43 -2.38 12.36 -6.67
CA LYS A 43 -2.44 13.18 -7.89
C LYS A 43 -3.12 12.42 -9.03
N SER A 44 -3.73 13.17 -9.94
CA SER A 44 -4.25 12.63 -11.20
C SER A 44 -3.88 13.52 -12.38
N GLU A 45 -3.70 12.90 -13.54
CA GLU A 45 -3.33 13.56 -14.79
C GLU A 45 -4.17 13.01 -15.96
N VAL A 46 -4.70 13.89 -16.82
CA VAL A 46 -5.36 13.47 -18.06
C VAL A 46 -4.31 13.11 -19.11
N ILE A 47 -4.30 11.86 -19.54
CA ILE A 47 -3.40 11.32 -20.58
C ILE A 47 -4.10 11.17 -21.94
N GLY A 48 -5.42 11.34 -21.99
CA GLY A 48 -6.24 11.33 -23.21
C GLY A 48 -7.70 11.65 -22.90
N PRO A 49 -8.57 11.83 -23.91
CA PRO A 49 -9.99 12.10 -23.66
C PRO A 49 -10.63 10.98 -22.81
N GLY A 50 -11.01 11.31 -21.58
CA GLY A 50 -11.57 10.34 -20.62
C GLY A 50 -10.56 9.32 -20.07
N PHE A 51 -9.26 9.52 -20.29
CA PHE A 51 -8.20 8.65 -19.77
C PHE A 51 -7.30 9.37 -18.79
N PHE A 52 -7.05 8.70 -17.66
CA PHE A 52 -6.32 9.29 -16.54
C PHE A 52 -5.19 8.37 -16.07
N ARG A 53 -4.15 9.00 -15.50
CA ARG A 53 -3.17 8.37 -14.63
C ARG A 53 -3.43 8.85 -13.20
N PHE A 54 -3.33 7.94 -12.23
CA PHE A 54 -3.41 8.24 -10.81
C PHE A 54 -2.11 7.81 -10.12
N LYS A 55 -1.62 8.62 -9.19
CA LYS A 55 -0.49 8.30 -8.31
C LYS A 55 -0.86 8.59 -6.86
N ALA A 56 -0.41 7.75 -5.94
CA ALA A 56 -0.48 7.99 -4.51
C ALA A 56 0.72 7.41 -3.76
N GLU A 57 1.08 8.06 -2.67
CA GLU A 57 2.00 7.53 -1.68
C GLU A 57 1.19 7.06 -0.45
N ILE A 58 1.51 5.86 0.06
CA ILE A 58 0.74 5.20 1.11
C ILE A 58 1.65 4.78 2.25
N ASP A 59 1.28 5.14 3.48
CA ASP A 59 1.76 4.43 4.67
C ASP A 59 0.93 3.16 4.82
N PHE A 60 1.57 2.00 4.73
CA PHE A 60 0.88 0.71 4.82
C PHE A 60 0.79 0.20 6.26
N ASN A 61 -0.39 -0.33 6.61
CA ASN A 61 -0.57 -1.08 7.84
C ASN A 61 0.05 -2.48 7.70
N GLY A 62 1.32 -2.61 8.08
CA GLY A 62 2.06 -3.88 7.97
C GLY A 62 1.42 -5.05 8.72
N VAL A 63 0.69 -4.80 9.81
CA VAL A 63 -0.04 -5.84 10.56
C VAL A 63 -1.18 -6.39 9.71
N MET A 64 -1.97 -5.52 9.07
CA MET A 64 -3.07 -5.95 8.20
C MET A 64 -2.56 -6.66 6.95
N VAL A 65 -1.46 -6.18 6.34
CA VAL A 65 -0.79 -6.86 5.22
C VAL A 65 -0.45 -8.32 5.59
N VAL A 66 0.20 -8.52 6.74
CA VAL A 66 0.54 -9.86 7.25
C VAL A 66 -0.70 -10.70 7.54
N GLN A 67 -1.71 -10.14 8.21
CA GLN A 67 -2.93 -10.87 8.54
C GLN A 67 -3.68 -11.35 7.28
N ASN A 68 -3.72 -10.51 6.24
CA ASN A 68 -4.29 -10.85 4.95
C ASN A 68 -3.51 -11.94 4.24
N TYR A 69 -2.17 -11.82 4.19
CA TYR A 69 -1.30 -12.86 3.64
C TYR A 69 -1.52 -14.21 4.31
N LEU A 70 -1.45 -14.27 5.64
CA LEU A 70 -1.62 -15.51 6.39
C LEU A 70 -3.02 -16.12 6.22
N LYS A 71 -4.05 -15.28 6.01
CA LYS A 71 -5.41 -15.74 5.70
C LYS A 71 -5.47 -16.41 4.32
N ARG A 72 -4.71 -15.92 3.33
CA ARG A 72 -4.64 -16.49 1.97
C ARG A 72 -3.82 -17.77 1.89
N THR A 73 -2.67 -17.81 2.58
CA THR A 73 -1.67 -18.89 2.43
C THR A 73 -1.76 -19.97 3.51
N GLY A 74 -2.44 -19.69 4.63
CA GLY A 74 -2.61 -20.62 5.74
C GLY A 74 -1.64 -20.36 6.89
N ARG A 75 -2.20 -19.94 8.04
CA ARG A 75 -1.48 -19.53 9.26
C ARG A 75 -0.64 -20.64 9.91
N GLU A 76 -1.10 -21.88 9.81
CA GLU A 76 -0.58 -23.01 10.59
C GLU A 76 0.86 -23.40 10.19
N ALA A 77 1.20 -23.23 8.91
CA ALA A 77 2.51 -23.59 8.37
C ALA A 77 3.63 -22.71 8.96
N TRP A 78 3.41 -21.40 9.07
CA TRP A 78 4.42 -20.48 9.63
C TRP A 78 4.55 -20.63 11.14
N ALA A 79 3.43 -20.68 11.86
CA ALA A 79 3.44 -20.85 13.31
C ALA A 79 4.23 -22.10 13.73
N LYS A 80 4.01 -23.23 13.04
CA LYS A 80 4.76 -24.46 13.28
C LYS A 80 6.26 -24.30 13.02
N GLN A 81 6.66 -23.72 11.88
CA GLN A 81 8.06 -23.51 11.53
C GLN A 81 8.80 -22.63 12.55
N PHE A 82 8.16 -21.55 13.02
CA PHE A 82 8.74 -20.72 14.07
C PHE A 82 8.90 -21.49 15.40
N HIS A 83 7.90 -22.27 15.80
CA HIS A 83 7.98 -23.09 17.02
C HIS A 83 9.05 -24.19 16.93
N GLU A 84 9.26 -24.76 15.74
CA GLU A 84 10.30 -25.77 15.52
C GLU A 84 11.70 -25.14 15.55
N ALA A 85 11.89 -24.02 14.83
CA ALA A 85 13.16 -23.30 14.82
C ALA A 85 13.58 -22.81 16.21
N ALA A 86 12.63 -22.40 17.06
CA ALA A 86 12.90 -21.94 18.43
C ALA A 86 13.35 -23.05 19.40
N LYS A 87 13.25 -24.33 19.02
CA LYS A 87 13.72 -25.47 19.84
C LYS A 87 15.19 -25.80 19.60
N GLU A 88 15.80 -25.25 18.56
CA GLU A 88 17.19 -25.51 18.22
C GLU A 88 18.13 -24.87 19.24
N LYS A 89 19.35 -25.42 19.35
CA LYS A 89 20.35 -24.97 20.35
C LYS A 89 20.99 -23.63 20.01
N ASP A 90 20.94 -23.24 18.75
CA ASP A 90 21.46 -21.98 18.23
C ASP A 90 20.43 -21.27 17.36
N ASP A 91 20.66 -19.98 17.11
CA ASP A 91 19.72 -19.12 16.41
C ASP A 91 19.73 -19.30 14.89
N THR A 92 20.53 -20.21 14.33
CA THR A 92 20.71 -20.36 12.88
C THR A 92 19.38 -20.70 12.19
N ALA A 93 18.62 -21.64 12.77
CA ALA A 93 17.32 -22.04 12.23
C ALA A 93 16.31 -20.90 12.32
N LEU A 94 16.32 -20.14 13.44
CA LEU A 94 15.43 -19.01 13.65
C LEU A 94 15.70 -17.89 12.65
N LEU A 95 16.97 -17.49 12.49
CA LEU A 95 17.38 -16.46 11.52
C LEU A 95 17.04 -16.83 10.08
N LYS A 96 17.16 -18.11 9.73
CA LYS A 96 16.76 -18.62 8.41
C LYS A 96 15.25 -18.48 8.19
N ILE A 97 14.43 -18.90 9.15
CA ILE A 97 12.97 -18.80 9.05
C ILE A 97 12.52 -17.33 9.03
N MET A 98 13.14 -16.46 9.83
CA MET A 98 12.86 -15.02 9.81
C MET A 98 13.18 -14.40 8.45
N SER A 99 14.30 -14.78 7.83
CA SER A 99 14.67 -14.30 6.50
C SER A 99 13.65 -14.74 5.44
N ASN A 100 13.28 -16.02 5.43
CA ASN A 100 12.28 -16.56 4.50
C ASN A 100 10.92 -15.89 4.69
N TYR A 101 10.50 -15.68 5.95
CA TYR A 101 9.26 -14.99 6.24
C TYR A 101 9.30 -13.52 5.79
N GLY A 102 10.44 -12.86 5.95
CA GLY A 102 10.64 -11.49 5.47
C GLY A 102 10.45 -11.36 3.95
N GLU A 103 10.95 -12.32 3.16
CA GLU A 103 10.73 -12.37 1.71
C GLU A 103 9.23 -12.44 1.38
N GLU A 104 8.50 -13.31 2.07
CA GLU A 104 7.06 -13.47 1.88
C GLU A 104 6.26 -12.22 2.29
N VAL A 105 6.72 -11.48 3.30
CA VAL A 105 6.10 -10.20 3.70
C VAL A 105 6.26 -9.16 2.59
N VAL A 106 7.41 -9.10 1.91
CA VAL A 106 7.61 -8.21 0.76
C VAL A 106 6.68 -8.61 -0.39
N THR A 107 6.54 -9.90 -0.66
CA THR A 107 5.56 -10.41 -1.66
C THR A 107 4.12 -10.07 -1.26
N ALA A 108 3.78 -10.19 0.02
CA ALA A 108 2.46 -9.84 0.54
C ALA A 108 2.12 -8.37 0.34
N LEU A 109 3.09 -7.47 0.58
CA LEU A 109 2.91 -6.04 0.32
C LEU A 109 2.64 -5.77 -1.16
N GLY A 110 3.44 -6.35 -2.06
CA GLY A 110 3.20 -6.23 -3.51
C GLY A 110 1.81 -6.72 -3.92
N THR A 111 1.34 -7.81 -3.32
CA THR A 111 -0.02 -8.32 -3.56
C THR A 111 -1.11 -7.34 -3.12
N GLU A 112 -0.92 -6.63 -2.01
CA GLU A 112 -1.87 -5.60 -1.56
C GLU A 112 -1.83 -4.37 -2.46
N VAL A 113 -0.65 -3.97 -2.94
CA VAL A 113 -0.52 -2.90 -3.95
C VAL A 113 -1.31 -3.26 -5.21
N ASP A 114 -1.06 -4.42 -5.81
CA ASP A 114 -1.77 -4.89 -7.00
C ASP A 114 -3.29 -4.92 -6.81
N ARG A 115 -3.74 -5.34 -5.62
CA ARG A 115 -5.17 -5.35 -5.25
C ARG A 115 -5.75 -3.93 -5.24
N LEU A 116 -5.11 -3.00 -4.54
CA LEU A 116 -5.56 -1.61 -4.47
C LEU A 116 -5.59 -0.96 -5.86
N GLU A 117 -4.56 -1.16 -6.67
CA GLU A 117 -4.48 -0.61 -8.02
C GLU A 117 -5.62 -1.10 -8.91
N LYS A 118 -5.91 -2.41 -8.85
CA LYS A 118 -7.01 -3.00 -9.58
C LYS A 118 -8.36 -2.46 -9.13
N GLU A 119 -8.60 -2.37 -7.82
CA GLU A 119 -9.86 -1.83 -7.28
C GLU A 119 -10.07 -0.36 -7.67
N ILE A 120 -9.01 0.45 -7.73
CA ILE A 120 -9.06 1.83 -8.24
C ILE A 120 -9.48 1.86 -9.72
N GLN A 121 -8.91 0.99 -10.55
CA GLN A 121 -9.28 0.89 -11.97
C GLN A 121 -10.73 0.45 -12.17
N ASP A 122 -11.22 -0.47 -11.32
CA ASP A 122 -12.60 -0.93 -11.34
C ASP A 122 -13.57 0.18 -10.88
N LEU A 123 -13.18 1.01 -9.90
CA LEU A 123 -13.98 2.14 -9.41
C LEU A 123 -14.08 3.27 -10.44
N VAL A 124 -13.02 3.54 -11.19
CA VAL A 124 -12.95 4.61 -12.18
C VAL A 124 -12.39 4.05 -13.51
N PRO A 125 -13.26 3.55 -14.40
CA PRO A 125 -12.86 2.89 -15.65
C PRO A 125 -12.00 3.73 -16.62
N GLY A 126 -11.98 5.06 -16.44
CA GLY A 126 -11.12 5.96 -17.19
C GLY A 126 -9.64 5.88 -16.79
N ILE A 127 -9.30 5.30 -15.64
CA ILE A 127 -7.92 5.17 -15.20
C ILE A 127 -7.22 4.07 -15.99
N ARG A 128 -6.09 4.42 -16.62
CA ARG A 128 -5.24 3.47 -17.37
C ARG A 128 -3.98 3.08 -16.63
N HIS A 129 -3.51 3.94 -15.73
CA HIS A 129 -2.30 3.74 -14.96
C HIS A 129 -2.55 4.16 -13.52
N VAL A 130 -2.23 3.28 -12.59
CA VAL A 130 -2.18 3.54 -11.16
C VAL A 130 -0.74 3.31 -10.74
N ASP A 131 -0.22 4.20 -9.91
CA ASP A 131 1.12 4.09 -9.32
C ASP A 131 0.98 4.29 -7.81
N ILE A 132 1.05 3.19 -7.06
CA ILE A 132 1.04 3.23 -5.59
C ILE A 132 2.45 2.95 -5.08
N GLU A 133 2.98 3.90 -4.34
CA GLU A 133 4.29 3.80 -3.71
C GLU A 133 4.16 3.80 -2.18
N ALA A 134 5.06 3.11 -1.49
CA ALA A 134 5.18 3.25 -0.05
C ALA A 134 5.72 4.66 0.28
N HIS A 135 5.04 5.38 1.16
CA HIS A 135 5.53 6.68 1.61
C HIS A 135 6.81 6.48 2.42
N ASN A 136 7.85 7.21 2.03
CA ASN A 136 9.09 7.26 2.79
C ASN A 136 9.22 8.68 3.35
N PRO A 137 8.93 8.93 4.63
CA PRO A 137 9.07 10.24 5.21
C PRO A 137 10.56 10.61 5.18
N VAL A 138 10.92 11.50 4.26
CA VAL A 138 12.28 12.04 4.20
C VAL A 138 12.50 12.81 5.51
N ASP A 139 13.47 12.36 6.30
CA ASP A 139 13.81 12.86 7.63
C ASP A 139 13.58 14.37 7.77
N VAL A 140 12.66 14.77 8.65
CA VAL A 140 12.76 16.09 9.28
C VAL A 140 13.97 15.98 10.18
N PRO A 141 15.09 16.71 9.93
CA PRO A 141 16.23 16.65 10.83
C PRO A 141 15.74 17.08 12.21
N SER A 142 15.88 16.18 13.19
CA SER A 142 15.61 16.47 14.59
C SER A 142 16.43 17.70 15.00
N SER A 143 15.73 18.82 15.19
CA SER A 143 16.26 20.07 15.73
C SER A 143 16.78 19.91 17.15
#